data_AF-A0A2E7WF58-F1
#
_entry.id   AF-A0A2E7WF58-F1
#
_cell.length_a   1.000
_cell.length_b   1.000
_cell.length_c   1.000
_cell.angle_alpha   90.00
_cell.angle_beta   90.00
_cell.angle_gamma   90.00
#
_symmetry.space_group_name_H-M   'P 1'
#
loop_
_entity.id
_entity.type
_entity.pdbx_description
1 polymer ?
#
loop_
_entity_poly.entity_id
_entity_poly.type
_entity_poly.pdbx_seq_one_letter_code
_entity_poly.pdbx_strand_id
1 'polypeptide(L)' 'MKIKIGKIALFLATLAVIWLLLGMVNIVPFLIELPQETSIRAHASVAVIFLLIGSWAFWNED' A
#
# COMPACT_ATOMS: atom_id res chain seq x y z
N MET A 1 0.98 -8.21 19.81
CA MET A 1 0.95 -8.82 18.45
C MET A 1 0.47 -7.84 17.39
N LYS A 2 -0.53 -7.01 17.70
CA LYS A 2 -1.04 -5.95 16.80
C LYS A 2 0.05 -4.96 16.35
N ILE A 3 0.86 -4.40 17.26
CA ILE A 3 2.11 -3.67 16.92
C ILE A 3 2.92 -4.32 15.78
N LYS A 4 3.19 -5.64 15.86
CA LYS A 4 4.02 -6.34 14.87
C LYS A 4 3.35 -6.34 13.49
N ILE A 5 2.03 -6.58 13.46
CA ILE A 5 1.22 -6.49 12.25
C ILE A 5 1.24 -5.05 11.71
N GLY A 6 1.08 -4.05 12.58
CA GLY A 6 1.13 -2.64 12.19
C GLY A 6 2.47 -2.25 11.57
N LYS A 7 3.59 -2.68 12.16
CA LYS A 7 4.94 -2.46 11.61
C LYS A 7 5.11 -3.10 10.23
N ILE A 8 4.66 -4.34 10.06
CA ILE A 8 4.72 -5.04 8.78
C ILE A 8 3.82 -4.34 7.75
N ALA A 9 2.60 -3.95 8.13
CA ALA A 9 1.67 -3.24 7.25
C ALA A 9 2.24 -1.89 6.81
N LEU A 10 2.86 -1.13 7.72
CA LEU A 10 3.51 0.13 7.40
C LEU A 10 4.70 -0.06 6.44
N PHE A 11 5.50 -1.10 6.65
CA PHE A 11 6.59 -1.45 5.75
C PHE A 11 6.07 -1.81 4.34
N LEU A 12 5.05 -2.65 4.25
CA LEU A 12 4.43 -3.02 2.96
C LEU A 12 3.75 -1.83 2.27
N ALA A 13 3.10 -0.95 3.03
CA ALA A 13 2.55 0.30 2.52
C ALA A 13 3.65 1.17 1.88
N THR A 14 4.79 1.30 2.57
CA THR A 14 5.94 2.07 2.06
C THR A 14 6.48 1.47 0.77
N LEU A 15 6.62 0.14 0.69
CA LEU A 15 7.03 -0.55 -0.54
C LEU A 15 6.01 -0.35 -1.67
N ALA A 16 4.72 -0.40 -1.38
CA ALA A 16 3.67 -0.15 -2.37
C ALA A 16 3.72 1.29 -2.90
N VAL A 17 4.00 2.28 -2.06
CA VAL A 17 4.19 3.68 -2.47
C VAL A 17 5.43 3.83 -3.36
N ILE A 18 6.56 3.21 -2.99
CA ILE A 18 7.78 3.23 -3.82
C ILE A 18 7.50 2.60 -5.18
N TRP A 19 6.83 1.45 -5.22
CA TRP A 19 6.45 0.80 -6.47
C TRP A 19 5.54 1.68 -7.32
N LEU A 20 4.55 2.36 -6.71
CA LEU A 20 3.69 3.31 -7.41
C LEU A 20 4.51 4.43 -8.07
N LEU A 21 5.42 5.06 -7.31
CA LEU A 21 6.26 6.14 -7.82
C LEU A 21 7.16 5.67 -8.96
N LEU A 22 7.81 4.50 -8.80
CA LEU A 22 8.64 3.90 -9.84
C LEU A 22 7.84 3.57 -11.10
N GLY A 23 6.59 3.13 -10.95
CA GLY A 23 5.69 2.89 -12.08
C GLY A 23 5.27 4.19 -12.78
N MET A 24 5.03 5.27 -12.03
CA MET A 24 4.71 6.57 -12.60
C MET A 24 5.85 7.17 -13.43
N VAL A 25 7.11 6.87 -13.09
CA VAL A 25 8.29 7.26 -13.89
C VAL A 25 8.73 6.19 -14.89
N ASN A 26 7.89 5.18 -15.15
CA ASN A 26 8.13 4.10 -16.11
C ASN A 26 9.39 3.23 -15.85
N ILE A 27 9.86 3.15 -14.60
CA ILE A 27 11.00 2.30 -14.23
C ILE A 27 10.56 0.83 -14.02
N VAL A 28 9.35 0.62 -13.47
CA VAL A 28 8.79 -0.71 -13.20
C VAL A 28 7.36 -0.77 -13.75
N PRO A 29 6.91 -1.87 -14.38
CA PRO A 29 5.54 -1.98 -14.86
C PRO A 29 4.52 -2.04 -13.72
N PHE A 30 3.33 -1.53 -13.99
CA PHE A 30 2.13 -1.81 -13.22
C PHE A 30 1.61 -3.21 -13.54
N LEU A 31 1.29 -4.00 -12.51
CA LEU A 31 0.87 -5.41 -12.65
C LEU A 31 -0.61 -5.63 -12.32
N ILE A 32 -1.25 -4.68 -11.64
CA ILE A 32 -2.65 -4.72 -11.25
C ILE A 32 -3.49 -3.89 -12.23
N GLU A 33 -4.41 -4.56 -12.91
CA GLU A 33 -5.43 -3.96 -13.75
C GLU A 33 -6.80 -4.30 -13.19
N LEU A 34 -7.61 -3.28 -12.96
CA LEU A 34 -8.97 -3.42 -12.48
C LEU A 34 -9.91 -2.89 -13.57
N PRO A 35 -11.02 -3.58 -13.89
CA PRO A 35 -12.01 -3.08 -14.82
C PRO A 35 -12.50 -1.70 -14.38
N GLN A 36 -12.63 -0.76 -15.34
CA GLN A 36 -13.11 0.62 -15.11
C GLN A 36 -12.18 1.51 -14.27
N GLU A 37 -11.00 1.01 -13.90
CA GLU A 37 -10.05 1.72 -13.06
C GLU A 37 -8.72 1.96 -13.78
N THR A 38 -8.03 3.06 -13.46
CA THR A 38 -6.67 3.26 -13.97
C THR A 38 -5.70 2.39 -13.20
N SER A 39 -4.67 1.86 -13.87
CA SER A 39 -3.65 1.04 -13.20
C SER A 39 -2.98 1.80 -12.05
N ILE A 40 -2.76 3.12 -12.21
CA ILE A 40 -2.24 3.99 -11.13
C ILE A 40 -3.14 3.92 -9.88
N ARG A 41 -4.46 4.07 -10.07
CA ARG A 41 -5.43 4.04 -8.96
C ARG A 41 -5.49 2.66 -8.32
N ALA A 42 -5.48 1.59 -9.11
CA ALA A 42 -5.44 0.22 -8.61
C ALA A 42 -4.23 -0.04 -7.68
N HIS A 43 -3.04 0.45 -8.03
CA HIS A 43 -1.83 0.29 -7.21
C HIS A 43 -1.83 1.21 -5.98
N ALA A 44 -2.34 2.44 -6.11
CA ALA A 44 -2.52 3.33 -4.97
C ALA A 44 -3.43 2.72 -3.90
N SER A 45 -4.50 2.02 -4.32
CA SER A 45 -5.40 1.30 -3.41
C SER A 45 -4.69 0.25 -2.55
N VAL A 46 -3.64 -0.41 -3.07
CA VAL A 46 -2.85 -1.39 -2.31
C VAL A 46 -2.14 -0.72 -1.13
N ALA A 47 -1.51 0.43 -1.37
CA ALA A 47 -0.87 1.20 -0.31
C ALA A 47 -1.90 1.62 0.75
N VAL A 48 -3.08 2.10 0.33
CA VAL A 48 -4.16 2.50 1.23
C VAL A 48 -4.64 1.33 2.09
N ILE A 49 -4.85 0.14 1.51
CA ILE A 49 -5.26 -1.06 2.27
C ILE A 49 -4.24 -1.38 3.38
N PHE A 50 -2.95 -1.35 3.07
CA PHE A 50 -1.92 -1.57 4.08
C PHE A 50 -1.90 -0.48 5.15
N LEU A 51 -2.10 0.78 4.78
CA LEU A 51 -2.21 1.87 5.75
C LEU A 51 -3.45 1.75 6.65
N LEU A 52 -4.59 1.28 6.12
CA LEU A 52 -5.79 1.01 6.92
C LEU A 52 -5.55 -0.11 7.94
N ILE A 53 -4.88 -1.19 7.52
CA ILE A 53 -4.46 -2.28 8.42
C ILE A 53 -3.50 -1.75 9.49
N GLY A 54 -2.51 -0.93 9.09
CA GLY A 54 -1.57 -0.29 10.01
C GLY A 54 -2.27 0.63 11.01
N SER A 55 -3.18 1.48 10.53
CA SER A 55 -3.99 2.38 11.36
C SER A 55 -4.80 1.60 12.38
N TRP A 56 -5.52 0.55 11.98
CA TRP A 56 -6.22 -0.34 12.90
C TRP A 56 -5.28 -1.02 13.90
N ALA A 57 -4.11 -1.46 13.45
CA ALA A 57 -3.16 -2.16 14.30
C ALA A 57 -2.53 -1.27 15.38
N PHE A 58 -2.30 0.02 15.08
CA PHE A 58 -1.80 1.02 16.02
C PHE A 58 -2.91 1.78 16.76
N TRP A 59 -4.17 1.56 16.40
CA TRP A 59 -5.30 2.26 17.01
C TRP A 59 -5.50 1.83 18.45
N ASN A 60 -5.53 2.81 19.36
CA ASN A 60 -5.82 2.60 20.79
C ASN A 60 -4.90 1.54 21.43
N GLU A 61 -3.63 1.54 21.03
CA GLU A 61 -2.59 0.85 21.80
C GLU A 61 -2.25 1.73 23.00
N ASP A 62 -2.66 1.29 24.20
CA ASP A 62 -2.22 1.83 25.49
C ASP A 62 -0.72 1.58 25.72
#